data_AF-A0A0B1XTD5-F1
#
_entry.id   AF-A0A0B1XTD5-F1
#
_cell.length_a   1.000
_cell.length_b   1.000
_cell.length_c   1.000
_cell.angle_alpha   90.00
_cell.angle_beta   90.00
_cell.angle_gamma   90.00
#
_symmetry.space_group_name_H-M   'P 1'
#
loop_
_entity.id
_entity.type
_entity.pdbx_description
1 polymer ?
#
loop_
_entity_poly.entity_id
_entity_poly.type
_entity_poly.pdbx_seq_one_letter_code
_entity_poly.pdbx_strand_id
1 'polypeptide(L)'
;MESIDTVLHAWFAVDESAEVILALLALSCVRIMTIFAILPATSDQMLPGMARNGVVYTLAIIVAVAQPPSVADQLSAAKWFLLAGKEIFLGACLGYAASTVFWVAQTAGTIIDNMAGFNNVQMSNPLRGDQNTPISNTLLNLAVTLFYAAGGMLFLLGVVFDSFRWWPLGATLPDMSAVAQSFLLQQTDSIFSTAVKLAAPVMMTLFLIDAGIGLLSRAADKLEPASLGQPIKGVVAILMVTALVVAMSSQVRDTLTYSQLLQRVKDGLVGDGTSSKPKTSQ
;
A
#
# COMPACT_ATOMS: atom_id res chain seq x y z
N MET A 1 -17.74 -29.19 -48.32
CA MET A 1 -17.33 -27.78 -48.50
C MET A 1 -18.09 -26.97 -47.46
N GLU A 2 -17.59 -26.94 -46.22
CA GLU A 2 -17.98 -25.88 -45.28
C GLU A 2 -17.65 -24.56 -45.98
N SER A 3 -18.66 -23.71 -46.13
CA SER A 3 -18.55 -22.50 -46.94
C SER A 3 -17.43 -21.62 -46.40
N ILE A 4 -16.64 -21.03 -47.29
CA ILE A 4 -15.66 -19.99 -47.00
C ILE A 4 -16.27 -18.89 -46.12
N ASP A 5 -17.58 -18.64 -46.26
CA ASP A 5 -18.35 -17.71 -45.42
C ASP A 5 -18.32 -18.10 -43.93
N THR A 6 -18.40 -19.40 -43.61
CA THR A 6 -18.34 -19.90 -42.21
C THR A 6 -16.98 -19.64 -41.59
N VAL A 7 -15.92 -19.81 -42.39
CA VAL A 7 -14.54 -19.57 -41.96
C VAL A 7 -14.30 -18.08 -41.82
N LEU A 8 -14.75 -17.26 -42.77
CA LEU A 8 -14.65 -15.80 -42.68
C LEU A 8 -15.41 -15.26 -41.47
N HIS A 9 -16.63 -15.73 -41.21
CA HIS A 9 -17.39 -15.34 -40.01
C HIS A 9 -16.71 -15.78 -38.71
N ALA A 10 -16.10 -16.96 -38.67
CA ALA A 10 -15.33 -17.41 -37.50
C ALA A 10 -14.07 -16.55 -37.29
N TRP A 11 -13.35 -16.19 -38.35
CA TRP A 11 -12.19 -15.31 -38.28
C TRP A 11 -12.54 -13.87 -37.85
N PHE A 12 -13.61 -13.28 -38.42
CA PHE A 12 -14.07 -11.95 -38.02
C PHE A 12 -14.66 -11.92 -36.60
N ALA A 13 -15.36 -12.98 -36.17
CA ALA A 13 -15.85 -13.09 -34.80
C ALA A 13 -14.72 -13.22 -33.77
N VAL A 14 -13.60 -13.87 -34.14
CA VAL A 14 -12.39 -13.94 -33.30
C VAL A 14 -11.68 -12.59 -33.22
N ASP A 15 -11.63 -11.83 -34.32
CA ASP A 15 -11.02 -10.50 -34.34
C ASP A 15 -11.78 -9.51 -33.45
N GLU A 16 -13.12 -9.48 -33.57
CA GLU A 16 -13.99 -8.61 -32.77
C GLU A 16 -13.97 -8.96 -31.27
N SER A 17 -13.95 -10.26 -30.94
CA SER A 17 -13.83 -10.70 -29.54
C SER A 17 -12.42 -10.49 -28.97
N ALA A 18 -11.36 -10.53 -29.79
CA ALA A 18 -10.00 -10.23 -29.34
C ALA A 18 -9.84 -8.74 -29.01
N GLU A 19 -10.37 -7.82 -29.84
CA GLU A 19 -10.35 -6.38 -29.56
C GLU A 19 -11.05 -6.03 -28.23
N VAL A 20 -12.21 -6.64 -27.99
CA VAL A 20 -12.99 -6.50 -26.75
C VAL A 20 -12.18 -6.95 -25.52
N ILE A 21 -11.57 -8.14 -25.58
CA ILE A 21 -10.77 -8.67 -24.48
C ILE A 21 -9.54 -7.81 -24.22
N LEU A 22 -8.86 -7.34 -25.28
CA LEU A 22 -7.70 -6.46 -25.16
C LEU A 22 -8.06 -5.11 -24.52
N ALA A 23 -9.22 -4.53 -24.86
CA ALA A 23 -9.70 -3.29 -24.27
C ALA A 23 -10.01 -3.46 -22.77
N LEU A 24 -10.70 -4.55 -22.39
CA LEU A 24 -11.00 -4.86 -20.99
C LEU A 24 -9.73 -5.16 -20.18
N LEU A 25 -8.78 -5.87 -20.79
CA LEU A 25 -7.46 -6.14 -20.21
C LEU A 25 -6.72 -4.82 -19.95
N ALA A 26 -6.70 -3.91 -20.92
CA ALA A 26 -6.02 -2.63 -20.78
C ALA A 26 -6.61 -1.81 -19.61
N LEU A 27 -7.94 -1.69 -19.53
CA LEU A 27 -8.60 -0.96 -18.43
C LEU A 27 -8.37 -1.62 -17.06
N SER A 28 -8.43 -2.96 -17.00
CA SER A 28 -8.16 -3.71 -15.77
C SER A 28 -6.71 -3.53 -15.30
N CYS A 29 -5.76 -3.58 -16.24
CA CYS A 29 -4.35 -3.30 -16.00
C CYS A 29 -4.15 -1.92 -15.40
N VAL A 30 -4.81 -0.88 -15.95
CA VAL A 30 -4.64 0.50 -15.48
C VAL A 30 -4.98 0.67 -13.99
N ARG A 31 -6.11 0.11 -13.53
CA ARG A 31 -6.47 0.17 -12.09
C ARG A 31 -5.44 -0.56 -11.23
N ILE A 32 -5.15 -1.82 -11.55
CA ILE A 32 -4.28 -2.68 -10.74
C ILE A 32 -2.84 -2.12 -10.72
N MET A 33 -2.35 -1.67 -11.87
CA MET A 33 -1.00 -1.10 -11.98
C MET A 33 -0.88 0.20 -11.18
N THR A 34 -1.91 1.05 -11.18
CA THR A 34 -1.90 2.29 -10.40
C THR A 34 -1.83 2.00 -8.90
N ILE A 35 -2.57 1.00 -8.41
CA ILE A 35 -2.53 0.55 -7.01
C ILE A 35 -1.11 0.07 -6.65
N PHE A 36 -0.55 -0.82 -7.45
CA PHE A 36 0.77 -1.40 -7.22
C PHE A 36 1.91 -0.37 -7.38
N ALA A 37 1.72 0.67 -8.19
CA ALA A 37 2.69 1.74 -8.34
C ALA A 37 2.74 2.66 -7.10
N ILE A 38 1.60 2.89 -6.44
CA ILE A 38 1.49 3.77 -5.27
C ILE A 38 1.83 3.03 -3.97
N LEU A 39 1.62 1.71 -3.92
CA LEU A 39 1.84 0.88 -2.74
C LEU A 39 3.34 0.69 -2.44
N PRO A 40 3.86 1.16 -1.28
CA PRO A 40 5.28 1.02 -0.94
C PRO A 40 5.74 -0.44 -0.81
N ALA A 41 4.84 -1.35 -0.43
CA ALA A 41 5.11 -2.79 -0.34
C ALA A 41 5.44 -3.45 -1.69
N THR A 42 5.15 -2.79 -2.82
CA THR A 42 5.47 -3.24 -4.18
C THR A 42 6.42 -2.27 -4.90
N SER A 43 7.14 -1.45 -4.13
CA SER A 43 8.20 -0.57 -4.65
C SER A 43 9.33 -1.37 -5.30
N ASP A 44 10.09 -0.72 -6.19
CA ASP A 44 11.17 -1.38 -6.95
C ASP A 44 12.31 -1.90 -6.04
N GLN A 45 12.42 -1.37 -4.83
CA GLN A 45 13.36 -1.87 -3.82
C GLN A 45 12.92 -3.23 -3.24
N MET A 46 11.61 -3.48 -3.17
CA MET A 46 11.04 -4.70 -2.59
C MET A 46 10.77 -5.76 -3.67
N LEU A 47 10.25 -5.35 -4.83
CA LEU A 47 9.89 -6.21 -5.94
C LEU A 47 10.42 -5.63 -7.26
N PRO A 48 11.31 -6.34 -7.98
CA PRO A 48 11.81 -5.86 -9.27
C PRO A 48 10.66 -5.55 -10.23
N GLY A 49 10.75 -4.42 -10.95
CA GLY A 49 9.67 -3.95 -11.82
C GLY A 49 9.16 -4.99 -12.84
N MET A 50 10.04 -5.87 -13.32
CA MET A 50 9.65 -6.98 -14.20
C MET A 50 8.71 -7.98 -13.50
N ALA A 51 9.04 -8.38 -12.27
CA ALA A 51 8.21 -9.29 -11.48
C ALA A 51 6.88 -8.63 -11.10
N ARG A 52 6.91 -7.34 -10.70
CA ARG A 52 5.71 -6.57 -10.41
C ARG A 52 4.75 -6.53 -11.61
N ASN A 53 5.27 -6.17 -12.78
CA ASN A 53 4.45 -6.06 -13.98
C ASN A 53 3.88 -7.43 -14.39
N GLY A 54 4.65 -8.52 -14.28
CA GLY A 54 4.15 -9.88 -14.52
C GLY A 54 2.98 -10.27 -13.62
N VAL A 55 3.03 -9.93 -12.33
CA VAL A 55 1.91 -10.17 -11.40
C VAL A 55 0.70 -9.33 -11.79
N VAL A 56 0.89 -8.04 -12.10
CA VAL A 56 -0.19 -7.14 -12.53
C VAL A 56 -0.90 -7.67 -13.78
N TYR A 57 -0.16 -8.10 -14.80
CA TYR A 57 -0.75 -8.66 -16.02
C TYR A 57 -1.52 -9.95 -15.75
N THR A 58 -0.98 -10.84 -14.91
CA THR A 58 -1.66 -12.09 -14.53
C THR A 58 -3.00 -11.81 -13.85
N LEU A 59 -3.01 -10.88 -12.88
CA LEU A 59 -4.23 -10.48 -12.18
C LEU A 59 -5.22 -9.79 -13.12
N ALA A 60 -4.74 -8.93 -14.01
CA ALA A 60 -5.59 -8.22 -14.96
C ALA A 60 -6.26 -9.16 -15.96
N ILE A 61 -5.58 -10.23 -16.41
CA ILE A 61 -6.18 -11.26 -17.28
C ILE A 61 -7.35 -11.94 -16.56
N ILE A 62 -7.17 -12.32 -15.29
CA ILE A 62 -8.22 -12.95 -14.48
C ILE A 62 -9.44 -12.02 -14.37
N VAL A 63 -9.21 -10.74 -14.10
CA VAL A 63 -10.30 -9.75 -14.04
C VAL A 63 -10.97 -9.58 -15.40
N ALA A 64 -10.20 -9.40 -16.47
CA ALA A 64 -10.72 -9.15 -17.80
C ALA A 64 -11.65 -10.28 -18.29
N VAL A 65 -11.29 -11.54 -18.04
CA VAL A 65 -12.11 -12.71 -18.39
C VAL A 65 -13.38 -12.80 -17.52
N ALA A 66 -13.35 -12.28 -16.30
CA ALA A 66 -14.50 -12.29 -15.39
C ALA A 66 -15.52 -11.17 -15.69
N GLN A 67 -15.21 -10.22 -16.57
CA GLN A 67 -16.09 -9.09 -16.89
C GLN A 67 -17.00 -9.41 -18.08
N PRO A 68 -18.25 -8.90 -18.08
CA PRO A 68 -19.18 -9.13 -19.20
C PRO A 68 -18.68 -8.45 -20.49
N PRO A 69 -18.73 -9.14 -21.65
CA PRO A 69 -18.25 -8.59 -22.93
C PRO A 69 -18.96 -7.29 -23.36
N SER A 70 -20.21 -7.11 -22.94
CA SER A 70 -21.06 -5.96 -23.26
C SER A 70 -20.51 -4.60 -22.81
N VAL A 71 -19.48 -4.59 -21.96
CA VAL A 71 -18.78 -3.38 -21.56
C VAL A 71 -17.97 -2.80 -22.72
N ALA A 72 -17.44 -3.63 -23.61
CA ALA A 72 -16.56 -3.21 -24.70
C ALA A 72 -17.29 -2.73 -25.95
N ASP A 73 -18.50 -3.24 -26.21
CA ASP A 73 -19.30 -2.95 -27.41
C ASP A 73 -19.67 -1.46 -27.58
N GLN A 74 -19.46 -0.63 -26.55
CA GLN A 74 -19.81 0.80 -26.55
C GLN A 74 -18.60 1.75 -26.43
N LEU A 75 -17.37 1.26 -26.59
CA LEU A 75 -16.16 2.09 -26.44
C LEU A 75 -15.85 2.92 -27.70
N SER A 76 -16.39 4.12 -27.74
CA SER A 76 -15.79 5.21 -28.54
C SER A 76 -14.41 5.58 -27.98
N ALA A 77 -13.48 6.04 -28.84
CA ALA A 77 -12.16 6.52 -28.42
C ALA A 77 -12.24 7.53 -27.27
N ALA A 78 -13.22 8.46 -27.29
CA ALA A 78 -13.42 9.43 -26.21
C ALA A 78 -13.86 8.78 -24.89
N LYS A 79 -14.70 7.75 -24.96
CA LYS A 79 -15.13 6.98 -23.78
C LYS A 79 -13.96 6.15 -23.21
N TRP A 80 -13.09 5.62 -24.06
CA TRP A 80 -11.91 4.86 -23.61
C TRP A 80 -11.00 5.73 -22.73
N PHE A 81 -10.65 6.94 -23.17
CA PHE A 81 -9.83 7.86 -22.37
C PHE A 81 -10.49 8.26 -21.06
N LEU A 82 -11.81 8.49 -21.07
CA LEU A 82 -12.57 8.80 -19.86
C LEU A 82 -12.57 7.62 -18.87
N LEU A 83 -12.77 6.40 -19.36
CA LEU A 83 -12.72 5.19 -18.53
C LEU A 83 -11.30 4.96 -17.99
N ALA A 84 -10.27 5.07 -18.82
CA ALA A 84 -8.88 4.95 -18.36
C ALA A 84 -8.56 5.96 -17.25
N GLY A 85 -8.95 7.22 -17.41
CA GLY A 85 -8.79 8.25 -16.38
C GLY A 85 -9.52 7.90 -15.08
N LYS A 86 -10.75 7.36 -15.17
CA LYS A 86 -11.51 6.87 -14.02
C LYS A 86 -10.79 5.70 -13.33
N GLU A 87 -10.26 4.75 -14.08
CA GLU A 87 -9.53 3.58 -13.55
C GLU A 87 -8.22 4.01 -12.84
N ILE A 88 -7.51 5.01 -13.37
CA ILE A 88 -6.36 5.63 -12.70
C ILE A 88 -6.81 6.26 -11.38
N PHE A 89 -7.89 7.05 -11.39
CA PHE A 89 -8.38 7.72 -10.19
C PHE A 89 -8.78 6.72 -9.09
N LEU A 90 -9.56 5.69 -9.43
CA LEU A 90 -9.96 4.63 -8.49
C LEU A 90 -8.75 3.85 -7.97
N GLY A 91 -7.82 3.50 -8.87
CA GLY A 91 -6.58 2.85 -8.48
C GLY A 91 -5.73 3.73 -7.55
N ALA A 92 -5.70 5.04 -7.78
CA ALA A 92 -5.00 5.99 -6.93
C ALA A 92 -5.63 6.11 -5.55
N CYS A 93 -6.96 6.17 -5.45
CA CYS A 93 -7.67 6.20 -4.17
C CYS A 93 -7.43 4.93 -3.35
N LEU A 94 -7.55 3.75 -3.97
CA LEU A 94 -7.32 2.46 -3.31
C LEU A 94 -5.86 2.28 -2.93
N GLY A 95 -4.94 2.62 -3.84
CA GLY A 95 -3.50 2.60 -3.58
C GLY A 95 -3.14 3.52 -2.41
N TYR A 96 -3.60 4.77 -2.44
CA TYR A 96 -3.38 5.74 -1.35
C TYR A 96 -3.91 5.21 0.00
N ALA A 97 -5.10 4.61 0.01
CA ALA A 97 -5.70 4.05 1.21
C ALA A 97 -4.88 2.89 1.80
N ALA A 98 -4.36 2.00 0.94
CA ALA A 98 -3.48 0.92 1.36
C ALA A 98 -2.09 1.45 1.79
N SER A 99 -1.60 2.51 1.16
CA SER A 99 -0.29 3.10 1.39
C SER A 99 -0.16 3.85 2.72
N THR A 100 -1.27 4.29 3.31
CA THR A 100 -1.33 5.11 4.54
C THR A 100 -0.47 4.54 5.67
N VAL A 101 -0.56 3.23 5.94
CA VAL A 101 0.18 2.59 7.05
C VAL A 101 1.70 2.69 6.84
N PHE A 102 2.16 2.51 5.61
CA PHE A 102 3.58 2.57 5.27
C PHE A 102 4.11 4.01 5.36
N TRP A 103 3.34 4.98 4.89
CA TRP A 103 3.71 6.39 4.98
C TRP A 103 3.69 6.92 6.40
N VAL A 104 2.79 6.44 7.26
CA VAL A 104 2.83 6.72 8.70
C VAL A 104 4.15 6.22 9.32
N ALA A 105 4.53 4.96 9.04
CA ALA A 105 5.78 4.39 9.56
C ALA A 105 7.03 5.13 9.03
N GLN A 106 7.05 5.43 7.74
CA GLN A 106 8.14 6.18 7.11
C GLN A 106 8.24 7.60 7.66
N THR A 107 7.12 8.31 7.78
CA THR A 107 7.08 9.69 8.31
C THR A 107 7.54 9.72 9.76
N ALA A 108 7.07 8.79 10.59
CA ALA A 108 7.51 8.67 11.98
C ALA A 108 9.02 8.45 12.09
N GLY A 109 9.57 7.54 11.26
CA GLY A 109 11.01 7.31 11.23
C GLY A 109 11.82 8.52 10.75
N THR A 110 11.33 9.24 9.73
CA THR A 110 11.95 10.48 9.26
C THR A 110 11.97 11.57 10.34
N ILE A 111 10.89 11.71 11.13
CA ILE A 111 10.86 12.63 12.26
C ILE A 111 11.94 12.27 13.30
N ILE A 112 12.08 10.98 13.60
CA ILE A 112 13.10 10.50 14.56
C ILE A 112 14.52 10.72 13.99
N ASP A 113 14.76 10.41 12.71
CA ASP A 113 16.05 10.63 12.04
C ASP A 113 16.47 12.11 12.09
N ASN A 114 15.51 13.02 11.90
CA ASN A 114 15.73 14.46 12.01
C ASN A 114 16.08 14.88 13.45
N MET A 115 15.40 14.34 14.46
CA MET A 115 15.68 14.66 15.87
C MET A 115 16.99 14.06 16.38
N ALA A 116 17.35 12.87 15.89
CA ALA A 116 18.60 12.20 16.22
C ALA A 116 19.81 12.84 15.52
N GLY A 117 19.59 13.64 14.47
CA GLY A 117 20.64 14.30 13.71
C GLY A 117 21.27 13.42 12.62
N PHE A 118 20.65 12.28 12.28
CA PHE A 118 21.11 11.44 11.17
C PHE A 118 20.96 12.13 9.80
N ASN A 119 20.04 13.09 9.72
CA ASN A 119 19.79 13.88 8.52
C ASN A 119 20.58 15.20 8.45
N ASN A 120 21.68 15.34 9.20
CA ASN A 120 22.49 16.57 9.21
C ASN A 120 23.08 16.93 7.84
N VAL A 121 23.28 15.95 6.94
CA VAL A 121 23.82 16.19 5.59
C VAL A 121 22.86 17.05 4.74
N GLN A 122 21.55 16.81 4.81
CA GLN A 122 20.56 17.67 4.15
C GLN A 122 20.49 19.08 4.73
N MET A 123 20.69 19.20 6.05
CA MET A 123 20.71 20.51 6.72
C MET A 123 21.92 21.34 6.28
N SER A 124 23.03 20.68 5.94
CA SER A 124 24.24 21.32 5.42
C SER A 124 24.17 21.62 3.92
N ASN A 125 23.52 20.78 3.11
CA ASN A 125 23.34 20.99 1.67
C ASN A 125 22.03 20.37 1.15
N PRO A 126 20.93 21.15 1.10
CA PRO A 126 19.64 20.65 0.62
C PRO A 126 19.59 20.37 -0.88
N LEU A 127 20.56 20.88 -1.67
CA LEU A 127 20.64 20.68 -3.12
C LEU A 127 21.28 19.34 -3.51
N ARG A 128 21.97 18.67 -2.57
CA ARG A 128 22.67 17.41 -2.84
C ARG A 128 21.75 16.20 -2.93
N GLY A 129 20.50 16.28 -2.46
CA GLY A 129 19.54 15.18 -2.51
C GLY A 129 19.89 13.96 -1.64
N ASP A 130 21.10 13.90 -1.07
CA ASP A 130 21.55 12.82 -0.19
C ASP A 130 20.80 12.88 1.15
N GLN A 131 19.77 12.04 1.27
CA GLN A 131 19.05 11.80 2.52
C GLN A 131 19.54 10.50 3.15
N ASN A 132 20.19 10.57 4.32
CA ASN A 132 20.46 9.39 5.13
C ASN A 132 19.39 9.27 6.22
N THR A 133 18.42 8.38 6.00
CA THR A 133 17.28 8.14 6.92
C THR A 133 17.22 6.66 7.34
N PRO A 134 18.18 6.18 8.14
CA PRO A 134 18.28 4.77 8.51
C PRO A 134 17.07 4.30 9.32
N ILE A 135 16.51 5.14 10.21
CA ILE A 135 15.34 4.76 11.01
C ILE A 135 14.09 4.71 10.15
N SER A 136 13.89 5.69 9.27
CA SER A 136 12.78 5.71 8.30
C SER A 136 12.74 4.44 7.45
N ASN A 137 13.89 4.07 6.86
CA ASN A 137 13.99 2.86 6.05
C ASN A 137 13.74 1.59 6.87
N THR A 138 14.23 1.53 8.12
CA THR A 138 14.01 0.38 9.00
C THR A 138 12.54 0.22 9.36
N LEU A 139 11.85 1.31 9.71
CA LEU A 139 10.41 1.29 10.03
C LEU A 139 9.56 0.93 8.81
N LEU A 140 9.91 1.46 7.63
CA LEU A 140 9.23 1.09 6.38
C LEU A 140 9.40 -0.40 6.09
N ASN A 141 10.63 -0.93 6.14
CA ASN A 141 10.91 -2.35 5.90
C ASN A 141 10.20 -3.25 6.90
N LEU A 142 10.12 -2.84 8.18
CA LEU A 142 9.32 -3.54 9.17
C LEU A 142 7.83 -3.53 8.82
N ALA A 143 7.27 -2.37 8.46
CA ALA A 143 5.86 -2.26 8.08
C ALA A 143 5.53 -3.15 6.87
N VAL A 144 6.39 -3.19 5.86
CA VAL A 144 6.29 -4.10 4.71
C VAL A 144 6.35 -5.56 5.16
N THR A 145 7.31 -5.92 6.01
CA THR A 145 7.45 -7.28 6.52
C THR A 145 6.20 -7.73 7.29
N LEU A 146 5.70 -6.89 8.19
CA LEU A 146 4.48 -7.17 8.96
C LEU A 146 3.24 -7.25 8.06
N PHE A 147 3.16 -6.40 7.03
CA PHE A 147 2.07 -6.45 6.05
C PHE A 147 2.02 -7.80 5.32
N TYR A 148 3.17 -8.28 4.82
CA TYR A 148 3.22 -9.60 4.17
C TYR A 148 3.01 -10.74 5.16
N ALA A 149 3.61 -10.68 6.36
CA ALA A 149 3.47 -11.71 7.39
C ALA A 149 2.03 -11.84 7.89
N ALA A 150 1.28 -10.74 7.99
CA ALA A 150 -0.13 -10.72 8.37
C ALA A 150 -1.08 -11.15 7.23
N GLY A 151 -0.57 -11.45 6.03
CA GLY A 151 -1.40 -11.76 4.86
C GLY A 151 -2.10 -10.53 4.26
N GLY A 152 -1.59 -9.33 4.52
CA GLY A 152 -2.16 -8.07 4.05
C GLY A 152 -2.29 -7.98 2.53
N MET A 153 -1.39 -8.63 1.78
CA MET A 153 -1.47 -8.68 0.31
C MET A 153 -2.69 -9.48 -0.18
N LEU A 154 -3.03 -10.60 0.47
CA LEU A 154 -4.23 -11.37 0.12
C LEU A 154 -5.50 -10.57 0.42
N PHE A 155 -5.53 -9.88 1.56
CA PHE A 155 -6.62 -8.98 1.90
C PHE A 155 -6.76 -7.85 0.88
N LEU A 156 -5.65 -7.20 0.51
CA LEU A 156 -5.63 -6.14 -0.48
C LEU A 156 -6.15 -6.63 -1.84
N LEU A 157 -5.69 -7.79 -2.30
CA LEU A 157 -6.18 -8.39 -3.54
C LEU A 157 -7.70 -8.65 -3.49
N GLY A 158 -8.22 -9.12 -2.36
CA GLY A 158 -9.67 -9.26 -2.15
C GLY A 158 -10.42 -7.94 -2.35
N VAL A 159 -9.93 -6.85 -1.74
CA VAL A 159 -10.49 -5.50 -1.90
C VAL A 159 -10.38 -5.03 -3.35
N VAL A 160 -9.27 -5.29 -4.03
CA VAL A 160 -9.10 -4.95 -5.46
C VAL A 160 -10.13 -5.68 -6.32
N PHE A 161 -10.34 -6.98 -6.10
CA PHE A 161 -11.34 -7.74 -6.84
C PHE A 161 -12.77 -7.27 -6.55
N ASP A 162 -13.11 -6.99 -5.29
CA ASP A 162 -14.42 -6.44 -4.93
C ASP A 162 -14.62 -5.02 -5.48
N SER A 163 -13.55 -4.24 -5.68
CA SER A 163 -13.64 -2.92 -6.33
C SER A 163 -14.18 -3.00 -7.76
N PHE A 164 -13.92 -4.09 -8.49
CA PHE A 164 -14.47 -4.28 -9.84
C PHE A 164 -15.95 -4.66 -9.82
N ARG A 165 -16.46 -5.14 -8.68
CA ARG A 165 -17.90 -5.36 -8.46
C ARG A 165 -18.61 -4.07 -8.07
N TRP A 166 -18.01 -3.26 -7.21
CA TRP A 166 -18.57 -1.97 -6.80
C TRP A 166 -18.53 -0.94 -7.92
N TRP A 167 -17.41 -0.88 -8.65
CA TRP A 167 -17.22 -0.03 -9.83
C TRP A 167 -16.88 -0.87 -11.06
N PRO A 168 -17.91 -1.30 -11.81
CA PRO A 168 -17.74 -1.98 -13.09
C PRO A 168 -16.95 -1.12 -14.08
N LEU A 169 -16.21 -1.77 -14.98
CA LEU A 169 -15.40 -1.10 -16.00
C LEU A 169 -16.24 -0.19 -16.91
N GLY A 170 -17.47 -0.61 -17.26
CA GLY A 170 -18.38 0.14 -18.14
C GLY A 170 -19.21 1.24 -17.48
N ALA A 171 -19.18 1.36 -16.15
CA ALA A 171 -19.93 2.39 -15.45
C ALA A 171 -19.25 3.75 -15.58
N THR A 172 -20.06 4.80 -15.86
CA THR A 172 -19.62 6.19 -15.85
C THR A 172 -19.26 6.65 -14.43
N LEU A 173 -18.59 7.81 -14.36
CA LEU A 173 -17.90 8.37 -13.18
C LEU A 173 -18.58 8.06 -11.84
N PRO A 174 -17.81 7.67 -10.80
CA PRO A 174 -18.28 7.70 -9.43
C PRO A 174 -18.88 9.05 -9.06
N ASP A 175 -19.80 9.06 -8.08
CA ASP A 175 -20.19 10.33 -7.45
C ASP A 175 -18.96 10.92 -6.76
N MET A 176 -18.28 11.81 -7.50
CA MET A 176 -16.98 12.37 -7.15
C MET A 176 -17.03 13.15 -5.84
N SER A 177 -18.20 13.67 -5.47
CA SER A 177 -18.36 14.53 -4.29
C SER A 177 -18.18 13.74 -2.98
N ALA A 178 -18.81 12.57 -2.87
CA ALA A 178 -18.79 11.76 -1.66
C ALA A 178 -17.43 11.08 -1.44
N VAL A 179 -16.83 10.56 -2.51
CA VAL A 179 -15.56 9.82 -2.44
C VAL A 179 -14.38 10.76 -2.20
N ALA A 180 -14.27 11.87 -2.95
CA ALA A 180 -13.13 12.77 -2.83
C ALA A 180 -13.08 13.48 -1.47
N GLN A 181 -14.22 13.94 -0.95
CA GLN A 181 -14.28 14.71 0.30
C GLN A 181 -14.01 13.85 1.54
N SER A 182 -14.50 12.61 1.55
CA SER A 182 -14.30 11.69 2.68
C SER A 182 -12.91 11.06 2.68
N PHE A 183 -12.40 10.60 1.52
CA PHE A 183 -11.12 9.89 1.47
C PHE A 183 -9.90 10.80 1.53
N LEU A 184 -9.85 11.91 0.78
CA LEU A 184 -8.60 12.68 0.62
C LEU A 184 -8.32 13.60 1.81
N LEU A 185 -9.34 14.32 2.29
CA LEU A 185 -9.18 15.30 3.36
C LEU A 185 -9.01 14.64 4.73
N GLN A 186 -9.78 13.60 5.04
CA GLN A 186 -9.69 12.95 6.37
C GLN A 186 -8.45 12.06 6.52
N GLN A 187 -7.97 11.42 5.45
CA GLN A 187 -6.79 10.56 5.55
C GLN A 187 -5.48 11.33 5.72
N THR A 188 -5.33 12.49 5.07
CA THR A 188 -4.06 13.22 5.13
C THR A 188 -3.76 13.72 6.56
N ASP A 189 -4.77 14.28 7.24
CA ASP A 189 -4.66 14.70 8.65
C ASP A 189 -4.44 13.50 9.59
N SER A 190 -5.02 12.35 9.24
CA SER A 190 -4.83 11.10 9.97
C SER A 190 -3.39 10.58 9.90
N ILE A 191 -2.72 10.68 8.74
CA ILE A 191 -1.33 10.22 8.57
C ILE A 191 -0.38 11.00 9.48
N PHE A 192 -0.41 12.34 9.40
CA PHE A 192 0.51 13.17 10.18
C PHE A 192 0.28 13.01 11.68
N SER A 193 -0.98 13.05 12.11
CA SER A 193 -1.30 12.90 13.54
C SER A 193 -0.92 11.51 14.08
N THR A 194 -1.11 10.44 13.30
CA THR A 194 -0.73 9.08 13.69
C THR A 194 0.79 8.91 13.69
N ALA A 195 1.49 9.47 12.70
CA ALA A 195 2.96 9.44 12.63
C ALA A 195 3.59 10.17 13.82
N VAL A 196 3.08 11.36 14.18
CA VAL A 196 3.54 12.11 15.36
C VAL A 196 3.26 11.33 16.64
N LYS A 197 2.07 10.71 16.78
CA LYS A 197 1.77 9.86 17.95
C LYS A 197 2.74 8.68 18.07
N LEU A 198 3.10 8.05 16.94
CA LEU A 198 4.05 6.95 16.92
C LEU A 198 5.47 7.41 17.28
N ALA A 199 5.89 8.59 16.81
CA ALA A 199 7.21 9.16 17.09
C ALA A 199 7.31 9.82 18.48
N ALA A 200 6.19 10.26 19.06
CA ALA A 200 6.11 11.03 20.31
C ALA A 200 6.96 10.50 21.48
N PRO A 201 6.94 9.20 21.84
CA PRO A 201 7.76 8.71 22.95
C PRO A 201 9.27 8.90 22.69
N VAL A 202 9.70 8.65 21.45
CA VAL A 202 11.11 8.83 21.06
C VAL A 202 11.47 10.31 21.01
N MET A 203 10.60 11.14 20.43
CA MET A 203 10.79 12.59 20.36
C MET A 203 10.94 13.19 21.76
N MET A 204 10.11 12.78 22.72
CA MET A 204 10.18 13.27 24.10
C MET A 204 11.52 12.90 24.76
N THR A 205 12.00 11.67 24.57
CA THR A 205 13.31 11.25 25.09
C THR A 205 14.46 12.03 24.45
N LEU A 206 14.46 12.21 23.13
CA LEU A 206 15.50 12.98 22.43
C LEU A 206 15.49 14.45 22.82
N PHE A 207 14.32 15.04 23.02
CA PHE A 207 14.16 16.41 23.51
C PHE A 207 14.72 16.57 24.94
N LEU A 208 14.50 15.61 25.83
CA LEU A 208 15.10 15.63 27.17
C LEU A 208 16.63 15.53 27.12
N ILE A 209 17.18 14.78 26.17
CA ILE A 209 18.63 14.73 25.93
C ILE A 209 19.15 16.09 25.47
N ASP A 210 18.46 16.77 24.57
CA ASP A 210 18.80 18.14 24.16
C ASP A 210 18.80 19.12 25.33
N ALA A 211 17.76 19.08 26.17
CA ALA A 211 17.69 19.92 27.35
C ALA A 211 18.84 19.62 28.32
N GLY A 212 19.16 18.34 28.53
CA GLY A 212 20.26 17.91 29.40
C GLY A 212 21.63 18.36 28.90
N ILE A 213 21.89 18.22 27.60
CA ILE A 213 23.13 18.70 26.96
C ILE A 213 23.20 20.23 27.04
N GLY A 214 22.10 20.93 26.80
CA GLY A 214 22.04 22.39 26.91
C GLY A 214 22.36 22.89 28.31
N LEU A 215 21.87 22.22 29.35
CA LEU A 215 22.26 22.51 30.74
C LEU A 215 23.75 22.22 30.98
N LEU A 216 24.26 21.11 30.45
CA LEU A 216 25.66 20.73 30.58
C LEU A 216 26.60 21.72 29.88
N SER A 217 26.22 22.24 28.72
CA SER A 217 26.93 23.29 27.99
C SER A 217 27.08 24.57 28.79
N ARG A 218 26.17 24.86 29.71
CA ARG A 218 26.30 26.00 30.62
C ARG A 218 27.17 25.69 31.84
N ALA A 219 27.25 24.43 32.24
CA ALA A 219 27.99 24.02 33.44
C ALA A 219 29.47 23.66 33.16
N ALA A 220 29.78 23.20 31.94
CA ALA A 220 31.08 22.68 31.57
C ALA A 220 31.59 23.28 30.25
N ASP A 221 31.94 24.57 30.26
CA ASP A 221 32.45 25.31 29.08
C ASP A 221 33.70 24.67 28.42
N LYS A 222 34.45 23.83 29.15
CA LYS A 222 35.69 23.20 28.67
C LYS A 222 35.50 21.88 27.93
N LEU A 223 34.36 21.21 28.12
CA LEU A 223 34.03 19.97 27.42
C LEU A 223 33.05 20.40 26.36
N GLU A 224 33.34 20.37 25.06
CA GLU A 224 32.40 20.78 24.02
C GLU A 224 31.21 19.80 23.95
N PRO A 225 30.10 19.95 24.73
CA PRO A 225 29.19 18.84 24.98
C PRO A 225 28.27 18.59 23.78
N ALA A 226 28.11 19.60 22.92
CA ALA A 226 27.40 19.51 21.66
C ALA A 226 28.03 18.45 20.73
N SER A 227 29.35 18.25 20.78
CA SER A 227 30.04 17.22 19.99
C SER A 227 29.67 15.79 20.40
N LEU A 228 29.36 15.59 21.69
CA LEU A 228 28.90 14.32 22.25
C LEU A 228 27.40 14.08 22.06
N GLY A 229 26.63 15.11 21.71
CA GLY A 229 25.18 15.03 21.64
C GLY A 229 24.65 14.13 20.54
N GLN A 230 25.20 14.24 19.33
CA GLN A 230 24.76 13.42 18.20
C GLN A 230 25.05 11.92 18.41
N PRO A 231 26.24 11.48 18.88
CA PRO A 231 26.48 10.08 19.23
C PRO A 231 25.51 9.54 20.29
N ILE A 232 25.27 10.29 21.37
CA ILE A 232 24.36 9.88 22.46
C ILE A 232 22.93 9.73 21.93
N LYS A 233 22.42 10.74 21.21
CA LYS A 233 21.11 10.69 20.59
C LYS A 233 20.97 9.52 19.63
N GLY A 234 21.99 9.25 18.83
CA GLY A 234 21.98 8.14 17.87
C GLY A 234 21.79 6.79 18.56
N VAL A 235 22.55 6.52 19.63
CA VAL A 235 22.40 5.28 20.41
C VAL A 235 21.01 5.17 21.03
N VAL A 236 20.51 6.23 21.66
CA VAL A 236 19.19 6.23 22.30
C VAL A 236 18.07 6.06 21.28
N ALA A 237 18.15 6.72 20.12
CA ALA A 237 17.18 6.57 19.05
C ALA A 237 17.12 5.12 18.54
N ILE A 238 18.27 4.48 18.32
CA ILE A 238 18.33 3.07 17.90
C ILE A 238 17.73 2.14 18.95
N LEU A 239 18.04 2.35 20.24
CA LEU A 239 17.47 1.54 21.33
C LEU A 239 15.94 1.69 21.42
N MET A 240 15.44 2.92 21.32
CA MET A 240 14.00 3.22 21.37
C MET A 240 13.27 2.64 20.16
N VAL A 241 13.86 2.74 18.96
CA VAL A 241 13.32 2.11 17.75
C VAL A 241 13.29 0.60 17.91
N THR A 242 14.36 -0.01 18.44
CA THR A 242 14.40 -1.45 18.70
C THR A 242 13.28 -1.88 19.65
N ALA A 243 13.01 -1.12 20.71
CA ALA A 243 11.90 -1.37 21.62
C ALA A 243 10.53 -1.26 20.91
N LEU A 244 10.35 -0.25 20.06
CA LEU A 244 9.16 -0.09 19.21
C LEU A 244 8.95 -1.29 18.27
N VAL A 245 10.00 -1.74 17.59
CA VAL A 245 9.96 -2.91 16.70
C VAL A 245 9.54 -4.16 17.46
N VAL A 246 10.10 -4.39 18.66
CA VAL A 246 9.76 -5.54 19.51
C VAL A 246 8.29 -5.48 19.94
N ALA A 247 7.81 -4.30 20.37
CA ALA A 247 6.42 -4.11 20.77
C ALA A 247 5.42 -4.34 19.62
N MET A 248 5.73 -3.84 18.41
CA MET A 248 4.91 -4.10 17.23
C MET A 248 4.93 -5.59 16.84
N SER A 249 6.10 -6.22 16.90
CA SER A 249 6.27 -7.65 16.60
C SER A 249 5.52 -8.56 17.57
N SER A 250 5.48 -8.24 18.87
CA SER A 250 4.69 -9.03 19.82
C SER A 250 3.20 -8.95 19.51
N GLN A 251 2.69 -7.77 19.15
CA GLN A 251 1.27 -7.58 18.86
C GLN A 251 0.82 -8.31 17.59
N VAL A 252 1.68 -8.37 16.57
CA VAL A 252 1.43 -9.18 15.37
C VAL A 252 1.56 -10.67 15.66
N ARG A 253 2.51 -11.10 16.50
CA ARG A 253 2.64 -12.50 16.92
C ARG A 253 1.39 -13.00 17.64
N ASP A 254 0.80 -12.21 18.52
CA ASP A 254 -0.43 -12.59 19.21
C ASP A 254 -1.59 -12.81 18.23
N THR A 255 -1.64 -12.02 17.14
CA THR A 255 -2.63 -12.15 16.06
C THR A 255 -2.35 -13.35 15.15
N LEU A 256 -1.07 -13.67 14.90
CA LEU A 256 -0.63 -14.79 14.06
C LEU A 256 -0.56 -16.14 14.80
N THR A 257 -0.74 -16.16 16.12
CA THR A 257 -0.61 -17.38 16.93
C THR A 257 -1.74 -18.36 16.60
N TYR A 258 -1.45 -19.27 15.65
CA TYR A 258 -1.95 -20.63 15.35
C TYR A 258 -3.44 -20.99 15.45
N SER A 259 -4.26 -20.30 16.23
CA SER A 259 -5.67 -20.59 16.48
C SER A 259 -6.53 -20.41 15.23
N GLN A 260 -6.36 -19.31 14.49
CA GLN A 260 -7.16 -19.03 13.30
C GLN A 260 -6.75 -19.87 12.08
N LEU A 261 -5.45 -20.16 11.94
CA LEU A 261 -4.94 -21.03 10.88
C LEU A 261 -5.34 -22.49 11.13
N LEU A 262 -5.24 -22.97 12.36
CA LEU A 262 -5.73 -24.31 12.72
C LEU A 262 -7.25 -24.39 12.65
N GLN A 263 -8.00 -23.33 12.97
CA GLN A 263 -9.45 -23.30 12.75
C GLN A 263 -9.81 -23.34 11.27
N ARG A 264 -9.19 -22.53 10.40
CA ARG A 264 -9.46 -22.58 8.96
C ARG A 264 -9.04 -23.89 8.30
N VAL A 265 -7.94 -24.48 8.76
CA VAL A 265 -7.52 -25.83 8.31
C VAL A 265 -8.46 -26.90 8.87
N LYS A 266 -8.94 -26.76 10.10
CA LYS A 266 -9.91 -27.70 10.69
C LYS A 266 -11.30 -27.57 10.08
N ASP A 267 -11.76 -26.37 9.78
CA ASP A 267 -13.04 -26.09 9.10
C ASP A 267 -12.97 -26.41 7.60
N GLY A 268 -11.77 -26.36 7.00
CA GLY A 268 -11.52 -26.77 5.61
C GLY A 268 -11.28 -28.28 5.44
N LEU A 269 -10.75 -28.98 6.44
CA LEU A 269 -10.55 -30.44 6.44
C LEU A 269 -11.76 -31.19 7.01
N VAL A 270 -12.46 -30.61 7.98
CA VAL A 270 -13.79 -31.04 8.42
C VAL A 270 -14.80 -30.32 7.53
N GLY A 271 -14.81 -30.70 6.25
CA GLY A 271 -15.95 -30.45 5.39
C GLY A 271 -17.15 -31.18 5.99
N ASP A 272 -17.87 -30.52 6.89
CA ASP A 272 -19.18 -30.98 7.33
C ASP A 272 -20.10 -30.85 6.11
N GLY A 273 -20.36 -32.00 5.48
CA GLY A 273 -21.24 -32.17 4.33
C GLY A 273 -22.71 -31.94 4.66
N THR A 274 -23.03 -30.89 5.42
CA THR A 274 -24.41 -30.53 5.79
C THR A 274 -24.77 -29.16 5.22
N SER A 275 -25.01 -29.18 3.90
CA SER A 275 -26.12 -28.49 3.23
C SER A 275 -26.78 -27.34 4.01
N SER A 276 -26.39 -26.09 3.73
CA SER A 276 -27.25 -24.94 4.02
C SER A 276 -28.39 -24.87 2.99
N LYS A 277 -29.48 -25.60 3.27
CA LYS A 277 -30.77 -25.26 2.65
C LYS A 277 -31.11 -23.81 3.00
N PRO A 278 -31.58 -22.98 2.04
CA PRO A 278 -31.99 -21.62 2.34
C PRO A 278 -33.25 -21.66 3.20
N LYS A 279 -33.20 -21.03 4.38
CA LYS A 279 -34.40 -20.74 5.18
C LYS A 279 -35.28 -19.79 4.39
N THR A 280 -36.34 -20.34 3.83
CA THR A 280 -37.58 -19.60 3.54
C THR A 280 -38.27 -19.34 4.87
N SER A 281 -38.53 -18.09 5.20
CA SER A 281 -39.43 -17.64 6.28
C SER A 281 -40.17 -16.45 5.68
N GLN A 282 -41.42 -16.68 5.26
CA GLN A 282 -42.64 -16.27 5.99
C GLN A 282 -42.64 -14.78 6.30
#